data_AF-A0A661MU50-F1
#
_entry.id   AF-A0A661MU50-F1
#
_cell.length_a   1.000
_cell.length_b   1.000
_cell.length_c   1.000
_cell.angle_alpha   90.00
_cell.angle_beta   90.00
_cell.angle_gamma   90.00
#
_symmetry.space_group_name_H-M   'P 1'
#
loop_
_entity.id
_entity.type
_entity.pdbx_description
1 polymer ?
#
loop_
_entity_poly.entity_id
_entity_poly.type
_entity_poly.pdbx_seq_one_letter_code
_entity_poly.pdbx_strand_id
1 'polypeptide(L)'
;MADYEDKLLDHDLDGIREYDNPLPGWLMGILWGALIFSILYLGYYALSFGTDDGVAEYRADTIARRAEVQAYFDKNPLEPPAAEDLLGGAKTAEVIAKGKERFIKTCASCHGESAQGLIGPNLTDDRWLHGGQV
;
A
#
# COMPACT_ATOMS: atom_id res chain seq x y z
N MET A 1 -36.11 -12.64 22.63
CA MET A 1 -35.89 -11.64 21.57
C MET A 1 -36.50 -10.35 22.06
N ALA A 2 -35.89 -9.20 21.77
CA ALA A 2 -36.45 -7.92 22.20
C ALA A 2 -37.88 -7.79 21.64
N ASP A 3 -38.81 -7.36 22.49
CA ASP A 3 -40.18 -7.10 22.05
C ASP A 3 -40.17 -5.78 21.26
N TYR A 4 -40.73 -5.81 20.05
CA TYR A 4 -40.79 -4.62 19.20
C TYR A 4 -42.20 -4.04 19.33
N GLU A 5 -42.30 -2.87 19.93
CA GLU A 5 -43.57 -2.16 20.06
C GLU A 5 -43.61 -1.02 19.04
N ASP A 6 -44.76 -0.78 18.42
CA ASP A 6 -44.99 0.37 17.53
C ASP A 6 -45.17 1.67 18.35
N LYS A 7 -44.27 1.91 19.30
CA LYS A 7 -44.26 3.11 20.15
C LYS A 7 -43.47 4.22 19.47
N LEU A 8 -44.12 5.34 19.21
CA LEU A 8 -43.48 6.55 18.68
C LEU A 8 -43.02 7.47 19.80
N LEU A 9 -41.92 8.18 19.59
CA LEU A 9 -41.49 9.28 20.44
C LEU A 9 -42.42 10.50 20.24
N ASP A 10 -42.53 11.34 21.28
CA ASP A 10 -43.51 12.43 21.33
C ASP A 10 -43.23 13.61 20.39
N HIS A 11 -42.03 13.68 19.81
CA HIS A 11 -41.61 14.78 18.95
C HIS A 11 -41.68 14.42 17.46
N ASP A 12 -41.98 15.43 16.65
CA ASP A 12 -42.03 15.33 15.19
C ASP A 12 -40.98 16.28 14.61
N LEU A 13 -40.20 15.78 13.65
CA LEU A 13 -39.16 16.53 12.96
C LEU A 13 -39.51 16.56 11.48
N ASP A 14 -40.15 17.65 11.03
CA ASP A 14 -40.51 17.85 9.62
C ASP A 14 -41.35 16.69 9.03
N GLY A 15 -42.31 16.20 9.82
CA GLY A 15 -43.18 15.07 9.46
C GLY A 15 -42.53 13.69 9.62
N ILE A 16 -41.29 13.60 10.08
CA ILE A 16 -40.61 12.34 10.44
C ILE A 16 -40.81 12.10 11.94
N ARG A 17 -41.24 10.88 12.28
CA ARG A 17 -41.40 10.40 13.66
C ARG A 17 -40.55 9.17 13.89
N GLU A 18 -40.01 9.05 15.10
CA GLU A 18 -39.05 8.02 15.47
C GLU A 18 -39.71 6.96 16.38
N TYR A 19 -39.35 5.70 16.18
CA TYR A 19 -39.81 4.60 17.03
C TYR A 19 -38.88 4.40 18.23
N ASP A 20 -39.45 4.22 19.41
CA ASP A 20 -38.76 3.90 20.67
C ASP A 20 -38.50 2.38 20.76
N ASN A 21 -37.81 1.84 19.75
CA ASN A 21 -37.51 0.41 19.66
C ASN A 21 -36.13 0.09 20.24
N PRO A 22 -35.99 -1.03 20.97
CA PRO A 22 -34.69 -1.49 21.41
C PRO A 22 -33.82 -1.94 20.22
N LEU A 23 -32.50 -1.85 20.37
CA LEU A 23 -31.57 -2.34 19.34
C LEU A 23 -31.78 -3.85 19.08
N PRO A 24 -31.72 -4.29 17.81
CA PRO A 24 -31.87 -5.71 17.50
C PRO A 24 -30.85 -6.56 18.25
N GLY A 25 -31.30 -7.68 18.82
CA GLY A 25 -30.43 -8.53 19.65
C GLY A 25 -29.19 -9.06 18.92
N TRP A 26 -29.29 -9.29 17.61
CA TRP A 26 -28.14 -9.69 16.78
C TRP A 26 -27.09 -8.58 16.66
N LEU A 27 -27.53 -7.32 16.56
CA LEU A 27 -26.63 -6.16 16.48
C LEU A 27 -25.88 -5.98 17.79
N MET A 28 -26.57 -6.14 18.92
CA MET A 28 -25.92 -6.15 20.24
C MET A 28 -24.97 -7.34 20.40
N GLY A 29 -25.30 -8.51 19.85
CA GLY A 29 -24.40 -9.67 19.80
C GLY A 29 -23.11 -9.38 19.05
N ILE A 30 -23.19 -8.73 17.88
CA ILE A 30 -22.01 -8.30 17.12
C ILE A 30 -21.21 -7.27 17.90
N LEU A 31 -21.87 -6.27 18.51
CA LEU A 31 -21.20 -5.23 19.29
C LEU A 31 -20.40 -5.84 20.45
N TRP A 32 -21.01 -6.70 21.25
CA TRP A 32 -20.32 -7.36 22.36
C TRP A 32 -19.23 -8.33 21.87
N GLY A 33 -19.47 -9.05 20.78
CA GLY A 33 -18.45 -9.91 20.16
C GLY A 33 -17.21 -9.12 19.73
N ALA A 34 -17.41 -7.95 19.11
CA ALA A 34 -16.32 -7.07 18.69
C ALA A 34 -15.54 -6.51 19.89
N LEU A 35 -16.22 -6.10 20.96
CA LEU A 35 -15.57 -5.62 22.18
C LEU A 35 -14.74 -6.72 22.86
N ILE A 36 -15.28 -7.93 22.98
CA ILE A 36 -14.56 -9.07 23.54
C ILE A 36 -13.34 -9.41 22.67
N PHE A 37 -13.53 -9.49 21.35
CA PHE A 37 -12.42 -9.74 20.43
C PHE A 37 -11.33 -8.68 20.56
N SER A 38 -11.70 -7.40 20.63
CA SER A 38 -10.74 -6.30 20.79
C SER A 38 -9.93 -6.44 22.08
N ILE A 39 -10.58 -6.74 23.21
CA ILE A 39 -9.89 -6.94 24.50
C ILE A 39 -8.93 -8.13 24.42
N LEU A 40 -9.37 -9.25 23.85
CA LEU A 40 -8.52 -10.44 23.68
C LEU A 40 -7.34 -10.16 22.75
N TYR A 41 -7.57 -9.46 21.64
CA TYR A 41 -6.55 -9.08 20.68
C TYR A 41 -5.50 -8.16 21.32
N LEU A 42 -5.92 -7.13 22.06
CA LEU A 42 -5.01 -6.24 22.78
C LEU A 42 -4.25 -6.97 23.89
N GLY A 43 -4.92 -7.85 24.62
CA GLY A 43 -4.27 -8.70 25.62
C GLY A 43 -3.16 -9.54 25.00
N TYR A 44 -3.45 -10.21 23.90
CA TYR A 44 -2.50 -11.09 23.22
C TYR A 44 -1.34 -10.31 22.58
N TYR A 45 -1.64 -9.31 21.75
CA TYR A 45 -0.64 -8.64 20.90
C TYR A 45 -0.04 -7.36 21.50
N ALA A 46 -0.75 -6.61 22.35
CA ALA A 46 -0.32 -5.30 22.82
C ALA A 46 0.14 -5.28 24.29
N LEU A 47 -0.37 -6.19 25.12
CA LEU A 47 -0.03 -6.29 26.54
C LEU A 47 0.90 -7.48 26.85
N SER A 48 1.44 -8.11 25.81
CA SER A 48 2.45 -9.18 25.90
C SER A 48 1.99 -10.39 26.73
N PHE A 49 0.68 -10.68 26.77
CA PHE A 49 0.18 -11.95 27.31
C PHE A 49 0.29 -13.11 26.29
N GLY A 50 0.58 -12.80 25.02
CA GLY A 50 0.90 -13.77 23.97
C GLY A 50 2.40 -14.09 23.87
N THR A 51 2.77 -15.01 22.96
CA THR A 51 4.14 -15.51 22.82
C THR A 51 5.04 -14.67 21.91
N ASP A 52 4.45 -13.90 20.99
CA ASP A 52 5.20 -13.24 19.91
C ASP A 52 4.86 -11.74 19.82
N ASP A 53 5.90 -10.90 19.91
CA ASP A 53 5.84 -9.49 19.53
C ASP A 53 5.81 -9.43 18.00
N GLY A 54 4.73 -8.95 17.40
CA GLY A 54 4.60 -8.82 15.94
C GLY A 54 5.72 -7.99 15.31
N VAL A 55 6.39 -7.13 16.09
CA VAL A 55 7.59 -6.41 15.63
C VAL A 55 8.78 -7.33 15.44
N ALA A 56 8.94 -8.35 16.29
CA ALA A 56 10.04 -9.32 16.17
C ALA A 56 9.89 -10.18 14.91
N GLU A 57 8.67 -10.65 14.62
CA GLU A 57 8.36 -11.40 13.40
C GLU A 57 8.64 -10.54 12.14
N TYR A 58 8.11 -9.31 12.12
CA TYR A 58 8.36 -8.37 11.01
C TYR A 58 9.85 -8.10 10.80
N ARG A 59 10.62 -7.92 11.88
CA ARG A 59 12.07 -7.72 11.79
C ARG A 59 12.77 -8.96 11.24
N ALA A 60 12.38 -10.15 11.67
CA ALA A 60 12.94 -11.39 11.17
C ALA A 60 12.69 -11.57 9.66
N ASP A 61 11.46 -11.34 9.18
CA ASP A 61 11.16 -11.38 7.74
C ASP A 61 11.94 -10.31 6.98
N THR A 62 11.98 -9.08 7.49
CA THR A 62 12.74 -7.99 6.85
C THR A 62 14.23 -8.33 6.73
N ILE A 63 14.82 -8.92 7.76
CA ILE A 63 16.23 -9.37 7.73
C ILE A 63 16.42 -10.46 6.69
N ALA A 64 15.54 -11.46 6.64
CA ALA A 64 15.60 -12.54 5.67
C ALA A 64 15.48 -12.02 4.22
N ARG A 65 14.52 -11.12 3.95
CA ARG A 65 14.33 -10.51 2.63
C ARG A 65 15.49 -9.63 2.21
N ARG A 66 16.06 -8.86 3.13
CA ARG A 66 17.27 -8.07 2.86
C ARG A 66 18.46 -8.97 2.56
N ALA A 67 18.63 -10.07 3.30
CA ALA A 67 19.70 -11.03 3.05
C ALA A 67 19.55 -11.71 1.68
N GLU A 68 18.32 -12.05 1.27
CA GLU A 68 18.02 -12.59 -0.07
C GLU A 68 18.41 -11.61 -1.19
N VAL A 69 17.98 -10.35 -1.07
CA VAL A 69 18.32 -9.28 -2.03
C VAL A 69 19.83 -9.02 -2.05
N GLN A 70 20.47 -8.97 -0.88
CA GLN A 70 21.92 -8.78 -0.78
C GLN A 70 22.67 -9.92 -1.46
N ALA A 71 22.30 -11.18 -1.19
CA ALA A 71 22.92 -12.34 -1.81
C ALA A 71 22.73 -12.37 -3.34
N TYR A 72 21.63 -11.82 -3.86
CA TYR A 72 21.45 -11.63 -5.30
C TYR A 72 22.48 -10.64 -5.85
N PHE A 73 22.66 -9.48 -5.23
CA PHE A 73 23.62 -8.46 -5.69
C PHE A 73 25.08 -8.82 -5.42
N ASP A 74 25.38 -9.62 -4.40
CA ASP A 74 26.73 -10.16 -4.17
C ASP A 74 27.14 -11.12 -5.31
N LYS A 75 26.16 -11.89 -5.85
CA LYS A 75 26.36 -12.78 -7.00
C LYS A 75 26.26 -12.06 -8.35
N ASN A 76 25.51 -10.98 -8.40
CA ASN A 76 25.23 -10.18 -9.60
C ASN A 76 25.56 -8.72 -9.28
N PRO A 77 26.85 -8.37 -9.13
CA PRO A 77 27.25 -7.01 -8.83
C PRO A 77 26.68 -6.06 -9.87
N LEU A 78 26.18 -4.91 -9.40
CA LEU A 78 25.73 -3.84 -10.29
C LEU A 78 26.95 -3.18 -10.91
N GLU A 79 27.41 -3.72 -12.03
CA GLU A 79 28.42 -3.09 -12.85
C GLU A 79 27.72 -2.12 -13.81
N PRO A 80 28.04 -0.81 -13.76
CA PRO A 80 27.57 0.13 -14.77
C PRO A 80 28.05 -0.38 -16.13
N PRO A 81 27.14 -0.69 -17.07
CA PRO A 81 27.56 -1.10 -18.40
C PRO A 81 28.36 0.01 -19.06
N ALA A 82 29.28 -0.37 -19.95
CA ALA A 82 30.00 0.61 -20.77
C ALA A 82 28.99 1.46 -21.57
N ALA A 83 29.38 2.69 -21.90
CA ALA A 83 28.54 3.62 -22.65
C ALA A 83 27.95 2.99 -23.93
N GLU A 84 28.78 2.19 -24.60
CA GLU A 84 28.43 1.49 -25.84
C GLU A 84 27.36 0.40 -25.60
N ASP A 85 27.47 -0.33 -24.48
CA ASP A 85 26.56 -1.40 -24.10
C ASP A 85 25.20 -0.85 -23.60
N LEU A 86 25.21 0.32 -22.94
CA LEU A 86 24.00 1.04 -22.55
C LEU A 86 23.12 1.35 -23.76
N LEU A 87 23.70 1.94 -24.80
CA LEU A 87 22.99 2.30 -26.02
C LEU A 87 22.62 1.09 -26.89
N GLY A 88 23.44 0.05 -26.87
CA GLY A 88 23.17 -1.20 -27.58
C GLY A 88 21.99 -1.96 -26.98
N GLY A 89 21.97 -2.13 -25.65
CA GLY A 89 20.94 -2.88 -24.93
C GLY A 89 19.58 -2.17 -24.88
N ALA A 90 19.58 -0.84 -24.80
CA ALA A 90 18.36 -0.01 -24.76
C ALA A 90 17.49 -0.06 -26.03
N LYS A 91 17.93 -0.75 -27.09
CA LYS A 91 17.22 -0.85 -28.37
C LYS A 91 16.41 -2.14 -28.53
N THR A 92 16.54 -3.11 -27.62
CA THR A 92 15.79 -4.37 -27.72
C THR A 92 14.35 -4.19 -27.21
N ALA A 93 13.39 -4.85 -27.88
CA ALA A 93 11.98 -4.74 -27.49
C ALA A 93 11.73 -5.21 -26.04
N GLU A 94 12.47 -6.22 -25.58
CA GLU A 94 12.39 -6.72 -24.21
C GLU A 94 12.86 -5.67 -23.19
N VAL A 95 14.01 -5.03 -23.42
CA VAL A 95 14.54 -4.00 -22.53
C VAL A 95 13.64 -2.77 -22.53
N ILE A 96 13.11 -2.35 -23.69
CA ILE A 96 12.16 -1.23 -23.78
C ILE A 96 10.88 -1.53 -23.00
N ALA A 97 10.33 -2.75 -23.10
CA ALA A 97 9.12 -3.13 -22.36
C ALA A 97 9.35 -3.09 -20.83
N LYS A 98 10.44 -3.68 -20.35
CA LYS A 98 10.84 -3.63 -18.93
C LYS A 98 11.13 -2.19 -18.47
N GLY A 99 11.80 -1.41 -19.31
CA GLY A 99 12.11 0.00 -19.07
C GLY A 99 10.85 0.84 -18.93
N LYS A 100 9.86 0.64 -19.80
CA LYS A 100 8.56 1.32 -19.72
C LYS A 100 7.83 0.99 -18.41
N GLU A 101 7.76 -0.28 -18.03
CA GLU A 101 7.12 -0.68 -16.77
C GLU A 101 7.78 0.00 -15.56
N ARG A 102 9.11 -0.01 -15.51
CA ARG A 102 9.87 0.67 -14.45
C ARG A 102 9.66 2.18 -14.50
N PHE A 103 9.71 2.80 -15.67
CA PHE A 103 9.52 4.24 -15.85
C PHE A 103 8.16 4.71 -15.31
N ILE A 104 7.08 3.99 -15.62
CA ILE A 104 5.74 4.32 -15.11
C ILE A 104 5.68 4.23 -13.58
N LYS A 105 6.34 3.22 -12.99
CA LYS A 105 6.33 3.01 -11.53
C LYS A 105 7.14 4.04 -10.76
N THR A 106 8.27 4.52 -11.29
CA THR A 106 9.24 5.31 -10.51
C THR A 106 9.54 6.70 -11.05
N CYS A 107 9.28 6.98 -12.32
CA CYS A 107 9.74 8.21 -12.99
C CYS A 107 8.60 9.08 -13.51
N ALA A 108 7.48 8.49 -13.92
CA ALA A 108 6.36 9.18 -14.56
C ALA A 108 5.68 10.22 -13.65
N SER A 109 5.76 10.07 -12.33
CA SER A 109 5.25 11.06 -11.37
C SER A 109 5.90 12.43 -11.54
N CYS A 110 7.18 12.47 -11.94
CA CYS A 110 7.91 13.72 -12.18
C CYS A 110 8.02 14.07 -13.66
N HIS A 111 8.18 13.06 -14.53
CA HIS A 111 8.47 13.25 -15.96
C HIS A 111 7.26 13.02 -16.87
N GLY A 112 6.06 12.76 -16.33
CA GLY A 112 4.85 12.48 -17.11
C GLY A 112 4.78 11.05 -17.63
N GLU A 113 3.57 10.57 -17.92
CA GLU A 113 3.34 9.17 -18.35
C GLU A 113 4.00 8.83 -19.69
N SER A 114 4.17 9.82 -20.56
CA SER A 114 4.85 9.70 -21.85
C SER A 114 6.26 10.28 -21.81
N ALA A 115 6.83 10.48 -20.63
CA ALA A 115 8.13 11.12 -20.42
C ALA A 115 8.23 12.56 -20.95
N GLN A 116 7.09 13.21 -21.21
CA GLN A 116 6.96 14.52 -21.84
C GLN A 116 7.27 15.71 -20.92
N GLY A 117 7.57 15.44 -19.65
CA GLY A 117 7.82 16.45 -18.62
C GLY A 117 6.55 16.88 -17.88
N LEU A 118 6.73 17.19 -16.59
CA LEU A 118 5.74 17.82 -15.72
C LEU A 118 6.48 18.81 -14.81
N ILE A 119 6.91 18.34 -13.64
CA ILE A 119 7.83 19.05 -12.75
C ILE A 119 9.30 18.74 -13.10
N GLY A 120 9.55 17.52 -13.58
CA GLY A 120 10.82 17.12 -14.19
C GLY A 120 10.86 17.48 -15.68
N PRO A 121 12.06 17.57 -16.28
CA PRO A 121 12.23 17.89 -17.70
C PRO A 121 11.58 16.85 -18.61
N ASN A 122 11.28 17.28 -19.85
CA ASN A 122 10.95 16.37 -20.94
C ASN A 122 12.17 15.48 -21.26
N LEU A 123 11.96 14.17 -21.37
CA LEU A 123 13.00 13.18 -21.69
C LEU A 123 12.85 12.61 -23.10
N THR A 124 11.92 13.15 -23.89
CA THR A 124 11.62 12.73 -25.27
C THR A 124 12.07 13.74 -26.33
N ASP A 125 12.57 14.90 -25.91
CA ASP A 125 13.08 15.93 -26.79
C ASP A 125 14.62 15.92 -26.88
N ASP A 126 15.17 16.79 -27.72
CA ASP A 126 16.61 16.88 -27.96
C ASP A 126 17.34 17.74 -26.90
N ARG A 127 16.68 18.17 -25.83
CA ARG A 127 17.24 19.13 -24.87
C ARG A 127 17.66 18.46 -23.56
N TRP A 128 18.96 18.26 -23.41
CA TRP A 128 19.54 17.65 -22.21
C TRP A 128 20.27 18.66 -21.33
N LEU A 129 19.82 18.84 -20.08
CA LEU A 129 20.43 19.77 -19.11
C LEU A 129 21.78 19.28 -18.57
N HIS A 130 21.98 17.97 -18.49
CA HIS A 130 23.18 17.34 -17.92
C HIS A 130 24.02 16.61 -18.98
N GLY A 131 23.74 16.85 -20.27
CA GLY A 131 24.27 16.05 -21.37
C GLY A 131 23.37 14.83 -21.68
N GLY A 132 23.19 14.56 -22.97
CA GLY A 132 22.38 13.44 -23.50
C GLY A 132 23.21 12.39 -24.22
N GLN A 133 24.52 12.41 -24.01
CA GLN A 133 25.48 11.48 -24.57
C GLN A 133 25.99 10.59 -23.44
N VAL A 134 26.12 9.30 -23.72
CA VAL A 134 26.85 8.34 -22.89
C VAL A 134 28.14 7.97 -23.59
#